data_AF-A0A1W9LVD0-F1
#
_entry.id   AF-A0A1W9LVD0-F1
#
_cell.length_a   1.000
_cell.length_b   1.000
_cell.length_c   1.000
_cell.angle_alpha   90.00
_cell.angle_beta   90.00
_cell.angle_gamma   90.00
#
_symmetry.space_group_name_H-M   'P 1'
#
loop_
_entity.id
_entity.type
_entity.pdbx_description
1 polymer ?
#
loop_
_entity_poly.entity_id
_entity_poly.type
_entity_poly.pdbx_seq_one_letter_code
_entity_poly.pdbx_strand_id
1 'polypeptide(L)'
;MWSDTESEKDYLNFGEVSQLAVDILTSDSMLPVSIGVFGNWGAGKSSLLKLIEQNLDADKKDWIVIKFDAWLYQGYDDARAALLEVIATELTKAADGNECLAKKTKKLVARVDGVRALGLLAEGAALFAGIPTGGLLARSIGTLGDATDGIQDQEEYEKLGKTAKEAKERVGGLLKPETKKSPPQQIDAFRKEYSEILEELGKPLVVVIDNLDRCLPTNAIHTLEAIRLFLFLTNTAFIIAADEEMIRFSVADYFKGASDRHQIDYLDKLIQIPIRVPKAGVREVRSYLFMLYAVDHGLPKEKLDVLRDELEKALQQSWKDDPISRQDALALTGEPEDGALARAFARADRIAPVLANSPIIHGNPRIVKRLLNVVKMRSQIARRRSMPLDEAVITKLVIFERCVGVKATADFYRLVDAEKGAPALLKQLEGESGEVPENAPKTWMDNPTTKSFIREWAQLEPKLSGIDLRAAIYLSRETMPIGAYVVGLSPSGREVLDVLVDTKNISSPTAEKLLNTLPLEEQIPVMEGIISHLRQMSDWSRKPKGFAGACLLARHSADAAKILTRYLQELELGGKPPAWMTTQLKQEQWHRDA
;
A
#
# COMPACT_ATOMS: atom_id res chain seq x y z
N MET A 1 -5.94 15.43 -15.51
CA MET A 1 -5.25 14.29 -14.84
C MET A 1 -5.40 14.55 -13.38
N TRP A 2 -5.70 13.52 -12.60
CA TRP A 2 -6.04 13.65 -11.19
C TRP A 2 -4.84 13.25 -10.33
N SER A 3 -4.57 13.99 -9.25
CA SER A 3 -3.55 13.61 -8.28
C SER A 3 -3.98 12.34 -7.54
N ASP A 4 -2.99 11.51 -7.23
CA ASP A 4 -3.17 10.30 -6.42
C ASP A 4 -3.03 10.63 -4.93
N THR A 5 -3.69 11.71 -4.51
CA THR A 5 -3.77 12.18 -3.12
C THR A 5 -5.18 11.95 -2.58
N GLU A 6 -5.28 11.82 -1.26
CA GLU A 6 -6.55 11.81 -0.55
C GLU A 6 -7.34 13.10 -0.82
N SER A 7 -8.65 12.96 -0.97
CA SER A 7 -9.53 14.11 -1.18
C SER A 7 -9.87 14.74 0.17
N GLU A 8 -9.80 16.07 0.26
CA GLU A 8 -10.31 16.84 1.41
C GLU A 8 -11.83 17.02 1.35
N LYS A 9 -12.43 16.77 0.18
CA LYS A 9 -13.87 16.83 -0.03
C LYS A 9 -14.43 15.42 -0.18
N ASP A 10 -15.59 15.19 0.42
CA ASP A 10 -16.32 13.96 0.25
C ASP A 10 -16.93 13.88 -1.16
N TYR A 11 -16.55 12.86 -1.92
CA TYR A 11 -17.14 12.54 -3.22
C TYR A 11 -17.75 11.13 -3.24
N LEU A 12 -17.75 10.43 -2.10
CA LEU A 12 -18.10 9.02 -1.97
C LEU A 12 -19.13 8.77 -0.86
N ASN A 13 -19.69 9.84 -0.28
CA ASN A 13 -20.67 9.78 0.80
C ASN A 13 -20.12 9.06 2.05
N PHE A 14 -18.89 9.42 2.44
CA PHE A 14 -18.30 9.07 3.72
C PHE A 14 -18.78 9.96 4.87
N GLY A 15 -19.55 11.01 4.60
CA GLY A 15 -20.11 11.95 5.57
C GLY A 15 -20.79 11.28 6.76
N GLU A 16 -21.73 10.36 6.52
CA GLU A 16 -22.45 9.65 7.59
C GLU A 16 -21.51 8.85 8.51
N VAL A 17 -20.50 8.21 7.93
CA VAL A 17 -19.52 7.41 8.68
C VAL A 17 -18.59 8.31 9.48
N SER A 18 -18.20 9.46 8.91
CA SER A 18 -17.40 10.46 9.62
C SER A 18 -18.19 11.07 10.79
N GLN A 19 -19.48 11.35 10.60
CA GLN A 19 -20.35 11.88 11.64
C GLN A 19 -20.54 10.86 12.77
N LEU A 20 -20.75 9.58 12.45
CA LEU A 20 -20.82 8.52 13.46
C LEU A 20 -19.56 8.46 14.33
N ALA A 21 -18.37 8.60 13.72
CA ALA A 21 -17.12 8.65 14.48
C ALA A 21 -17.08 9.87 15.41
N VAL A 22 -17.52 11.05 14.93
CA VAL A 22 -17.59 12.28 15.74
C VAL A 22 -18.60 12.17 16.87
N ASP A 23 -19.77 11.56 16.64
CA ASP A 23 -20.80 11.34 17.66
C ASP A 23 -20.26 10.44 18.80
N ILE A 24 -19.45 9.44 18.45
CA ILE A 24 -18.75 8.60 19.44
C ILE A 24 -17.72 9.41 20.22
N LEU A 25 -16.91 10.22 19.52
CA LEU A 25 -15.84 11.01 20.14
C LEU A 25 -16.38 12.10 21.07
N THR A 26 -17.48 12.74 20.68
CA THR A 26 -18.13 13.85 21.41
C THR A 26 -18.94 13.37 22.62
N SER A 27 -19.29 12.09 22.68
CA SER A 27 -20.01 11.51 23.82
C SER A 27 -19.10 11.30 25.03
N ASP A 28 -19.23 12.16 26.06
CA ASP A 28 -18.41 12.09 27.28
C ASP A 28 -18.44 10.71 27.98
N SER A 29 -19.56 9.98 27.89
CA SER A 29 -19.69 8.62 28.47
C SER A 29 -18.91 7.54 27.72
N MET A 30 -18.42 7.82 26.51
CA MET A 30 -17.67 6.88 25.70
C MET A 30 -16.16 6.98 25.95
N LEU A 31 -15.68 8.10 26.51
CA LEU A 31 -14.25 8.30 26.76
C LEU A 31 -13.79 7.57 28.03
N PRO A 32 -12.63 6.88 28.01
CA PRO A 32 -11.72 6.72 26.87
C PRO A 32 -12.21 5.72 25.82
N VAL A 33 -11.99 6.05 24.53
CA VAL A 33 -12.45 5.24 23.40
C VAL A 33 -11.35 4.94 22.38
N SER A 34 -11.42 3.77 21.76
CA SER A 34 -10.59 3.34 20.63
C SER A 34 -11.45 2.99 19.42
N ILE A 35 -11.29 3.75 18.34
CA ILE A 35 -11.99 3.58 17.08
C ILE A 35 -11.00 3.05 16.04
N GLY A 36 -11.33 1.94 15.40
CA GLY A 36 -10.58 1.42 14.26
C GLY A 36 -11.24 1.84 12.96
N VAL A 37 -10.50 2.46 12.03
CA VAL A 37 -10.97 2.81 10.69
C VAL A 37 -10.36 1.84 9.69
N PHE A 38 -11.15 0.85 9.28
CA PHE A 38 -10.66 -0.28 8.49
C PHE A 38 -11.08 -0.22 7.02
N GLY A 39 -10.17 -0.60 6.14
CA GLY A 39 -10.45 -0.74 4.72
C GLY A 39 -9.21 -1.08 3.91
N ASN A 40 -9.42 -1.67 2.73
CA ASN A 40 -8.32 -2.09 1.85
C ASN A 40 -7.48 -0.88 1.39
N TRP A 41 -6.29 -1.16 0.87
CA TRP A 41 -5.45 -0.11 0.30
C TRP A 41 -6.18 0.71 -0.77
N GLY A 42 -6.20 2.04 -0.61
CA GLY A 42 -6.87 2.96 -1.53
C GLY A 42 -8.40 3.07 -1.37
N ALA A 43 -9.01 2.41 -0.37
CA ALA A 43 -10.45 2.49 -0.11
C ALA A 43 -10.93 3.88 0.36
N GLY A 44 -10.02 4.71 0.89
CA GLY A 44 -10.34 6.07 1.35
C GLY A 44 -10.18 6.31 2.85
N LYS A 45 -9.49 5.43 3.59
CA LYS A 45 -9.24 5.58 5.04
C LYS A 45 -8.74 6.98 5.43
N SER A 46 -7.63 7.44 4.83
CA SER A 46 -7.08 8.78 5.10
C SER A 46 -8.02 9.92 4.69
N SER A 47 -8.88 9.72 3.68
CA SER A 47 -9.95 10.70 3.35
C SER A 47 -11.02 10.74 4.43
N LEU A 48 -11.46 9.59 4.94
CA LEU A 48 -12.39 9.52 6.07
C LEU A 48 -11.79 10.14 7.34
N LEU A 49 -10.51 9.90 7.64
CA LEU A 49 -9.82 10.56 8.75
C LEU A 49 -9.84 12.09 8.62
N LYS A 50 -9.55 12.63 7.43
CA LYS A 50 -9.63 14.08 7.17
C LYS A 50 -11.05 14.63 7.37
N LEU A 51 -12.08 13.90 6.97
CA LEU A 51 -13.47 14.32 7.21
C LEU A 51 -13.81 14.34 8.71
N ILE A 52 -13.34 13.33 9.47
CA ILE A 52 -13.51 13.31 10.93
C ILE A 52 -12.82 14.52 11.57
N GLU A 53 -11.59 14.82 11.16
CA GLU A 53 -10.84 16.00 11.64
C GLU A 53 -11.57 17.31 11.34
N GLN A 54 -12.06 17.49 10.11
CA GLN A 54 -12.82 18.69 9.73
C GLN A 54 -14.11 18.85 10.55
N ASN A 55 -14.80 17.74 10.83
CA ASN A 55 -16.01 17.76 11.64
C ASN A 55 -15.71 18.04 13.13
N LEU A 56 -14.56 17.58 13.64
CA LEU A 56 -14.09 17.93 14.99
C LEU A 56 -13.69 19.41 15.08
N ASP A 57 -13.04 19.96 14.06
CA ASP A 57 -12.69 21.40 14.00
C ASP A 57 -13.94 22.30 13.93
N ALA A 58 -15.03 21.79 13.35
CA ALA A 58 -16.33 22.47 13.29
C ALA A 58 -17.15 22.32 14.57
N ASP A 59 -16.78 21.40 15.46
CA ASP A 59 -17.45 21.21 16.74
C ASP A 59 -17.16 22.38 17.71
N LYS A 60 -18.04 22.57 18.70
CA LYS A 60 -17.91 23.67 19.67
C LYS A 60 -16.89 23.37 20.77
N LYS A 61 -16.51 22.11 20.97
CA LYS A 61 -15.56 21.70 22.01
C LYS A 61 -14.13 21.97 21.51
N ASP A 62 -13.27 22.39 22.42
CA ASP A 62 -11.86 22.67 22.12
C ASP A 62 -11.07 21.37 22.22
N TRP A 63 -10.80 20.75 21.07
CA TRP A 63 -10.11 19.46 20.94
C TRP A 63 -8.61 19.65 20.79
N ILE A 64 -7.83 18.74 21.37
CA ILE A 64 -6.43 18.56 20.99
C ILE A 64 -6.40 17.39 20.01
N VAL A 65 -5.99 17.61 18.76
CA VAL A 65 -5.89 16.56 17.74
C VAL A 65 -4.42 16.32 17.40
N ILE A 66 -3.95 15.10 17.63
CA ILE A 66 -2.57 14.69 17.39
C ILE A 66 -2.55 13.68 16.26
N LYS A 67 -1.73 13.93 15.24
CA LYS A 67 -1.55 13.02 14.11
C LYS A 67 -0.23 12.27 14.23
N PHE A 68 -0.29 10.95 14.08
CA PHE A 68 0.86 10.07 14.12
C PHE A 68 0.86 9.15 12.90
N ASP A 69 1.82 9.36 11.99
CA ASP A 69 2.06 8.45 10.87
C ASP A 69 3.04 7.36 11.30
N ALA A 70 2.53 6.15 11.56
CA ALA A 70 3.35 5.06 12.08
C ALA A 70 4.48 4.64 11.12
N TRP A 71 4.29 4.84 9.82
CA TRP A 71 5.25 4.48 8.79
C TRP A 71 6.40 5.48 8.70
N LEU A 72 6.12 6.77 8.87
CA LEU A 72 7.15 7.83 8.86
C LEU A 72 8.21 7.62 9.95
N TYR A 73 7.79 7.14 11.13
CA TYR A 73 8.67 6.89 12.26
C TYR A 73 9.30 5.49 12.24
N GLN A 74 9.07 4.72 11.18
CA GLN A 74 9.64 3.39 11.03
C GLN A 74 11.17 3.46 10.82
N GLY A 75 11.94 2.98 11.80
CA GLY A 75 13.40 2.84 11.71
C GLY A 75 14.21 3.99 12.33
N TYR A 76 13.55 5.00 12.90
CA TYR A 76 14.22 6.10 13.60
C TYR A 76 14.34 5.88 15.11
N ASP A 77 13.44 5.13 15.74
CA ASP A 77 13.39 4.91 17.19
C ASP A 77 12.46 3.74 17.58
N ASP A 78 12.41 3.38 18.88
CA ASP A 78 11.33 2.56 19.45
C ASP A 78 9.98 3.26 19.16
N ALA A 79 9.04 2.55 18.51
CA ALA A 79 7.72 3.08 18.16
C ALA A 79 6.98 3.68 19.37
N ARG A 80 7.24 3.16 20.58
CA ARG A 80 6.74 3.71 21.84
C ARG A 80 7.29 5.10 22.11
N ALA A 81 8.60 5.27 22.00
CA ALA A 81 9.26 6.55 22.25
C ALA A 81 8.85 7.60 21.20
N ALA A 82 8.74 7.22 19.93
CA ALA A 82 8.27 8.10 18.87
C ALA A 82 6.84 8.62 19.11
N LEU A 83 5.90 7.73 19.43
CA LEU A 83 4.52 8.12 19.75
C LEU A 83 4.47 9.03 20.98
N LEU A 84 5.23 8.70 22.02
CA LEU A 84 5.36 9.48 23.23
C LEU A 84 5.90 10.89 22.97
N GLU A 85 6.92 11.02 22.12
CA GLU A 85 7.52 12.30 21.76
C GLU A 85 6.54 13.20 21.02
N VAL A 86 5.81 12.65 20.04
CA VAL A 86 4.79 13.41 19.29
C VAL A 86 3.70 13.88 20.24
N ILE A 87 3.20 13.00 21.11
CA ILE A 87 2.20 13.36 22.12
C ILE A 87 2.71 14.45 23.07
N ALA A 88 3.92 14.28 23.60
CA ALA A 88 4.54 15.23 24.51
C ALA A 88 4.73 16.62 23.88
N THR A 89 5.14 16.63 22.61
CA THR A 89 5.38 17.86 21.85
C THR A 89 4.08 18.62 21.61
N GLU A 90 3.02 17.94 21.18
CA GLU A 90 1.73 18.58 20.94
C GLU A 90 1.07 19.04 22.25
N LEU A 91 1.18 18.28 23.34
CA LEU A 91 0.74 18.74 24.66
C LEU A 91 1.54 19.96 25.14
N THR A 92 2.83 20.06 24.81
CA THR A 92 3.64 21.24 25.12
C THR A 92 3.14 22.47 24.38
N LYS A 93 2.76 22.32 23.09
CA LYS A 93 2.15 23.40 22.31
C LYS A 93 0.78 23.79 22.85
N ALA A 94 -0.05 22.82 23.22
CA ALA A 94 -1.38 23.08 23.81
C ALA A 94 -1.28 23.75 25.20
N ALA A 95 -0.18 23.53 25.92
CA ALA A 95 0.13 24.16 27.19
C ALA A 95 0.75 25.56 27.07
N ASP A 96 0.96 26.08 25.86
CA ASP A 96 1.60 27.38 25.65
C ASP A 96 0.78 28.51 26.31
N GLY A 97 1.47 29.39 27.04
CA GLY A 97 0.83 30.41 27.88
C GLY A 97 0.48 29.99 29.33
N ASN A 98 0.68 28.72 29.73
CA ASN A 98 0.54 28.29 31.14
C ASN A 98 1.87 27.75 31.69
N GLU A 99 2.55 28.53 32.54
CA GLU A 99 3.87 28.17 33.08
C GLU A 99 3.89 26.87 33.91
N CYS A 100 2.78 26.53 34.58
CA CYS A 100 2.67 25.31 35.37
C CYS A 100 2.60 24.09 34.46
N LEU A 101 1.71 24.13 33.46
CA LEU A 101 1.57 23.09 32.45
C LEU A 101 2.85 22.93 31.62
N ALA A 102 3.49 24.03 31.22
CA ALA A 102 4.76 24.00 30.47
C ALA A 102 5.89 23.30 31.25
N LYS A 103 5.91 23.39 32.58
CA LYS A 103 6.87 22.64 33.41
C LYS A 103 6.53 21.15 33.45
N LYS A 104 5.24 20.79 33.52
CA LYS A 104 4.81 19.37 33.50
C LYS A 104 5.09 18.72 32.15
N THR A 105 4.80 19.38 31.04
CA THR A 105 5.06 18.86 29.69
C THR A 105 6.55 18.72 29.40
N LYS A 106 7.41 19.64 29.87
CA LYS A 106 8.87 19.49 29.78
C LYS A 106 9.42 18.28 30.56
N LYS A 107 8.87 17.98 31.74
CA LYS A 107 9.21 16.76 32.48
C LYS A 107 8.80 15.51 31.71
N LEU A 108 7.66 15.58 31.03
CA LEU A 108 7.12 14.50 30.23
C LEU A 108 8.02 14.21 29.03
N VAL A 109 8.51 15.23 28.30
CA VAL A 109 9.53 15.09 27.24
C VAL A 109 10.83 14.47 27.76
N ALA A 110 11.36 14.97 28.90
CA ALA A 110 12.61 14.45 29.49
C ALA A 110 12.52 12.95 29.87
N ARG A 111 11.31 12.43 30.12
CA ARG A 111 11.10 11.00 30.37
C ARG A 111 11.10 10.17 29.10
N VAL A 112 10.66 10.74 27.98
CA VAL A 112 10.76 10.07 26.67
C VAL A 112 12.23 9.83 26.33
N ASP A 113 13.10 10.81 26.57
CA ASP A 113 14.56 10.66 26.41
C ASP A 113 15.13 9.56 27.30
N GLY A 114 14.58 9.39 28.51
CA GLY A 114 14.93 8.29 29.42
C GLY A 114 14.51 6.91 28.89
N VAL A 115 13.32 6.79 28.31
CA VAL A 115 12.83 5.55 27.68
C VAL A 115 13.68 5.19 26.46
N ARG A 116 14.02 6.17 25.63
CA ARG A 116 14.91 6.03 24.46
C ARG A 116 16.30 5.54 24.87
N ALA A 117 16.90 6.15 25.90
CA ALA A 117 18.21 5.74 26.42
C ALA A 117 18.20 4.30 26.97
N LEU A 118 17.09 3.87 27.58
CA LEU A 118 16.92 2.49 28.07
C LEU A 118 16.78 1.47 26.94
N GLY A 119 16.05 1.78 25.87
CA GLY A 119 15.94 0.93 24.68
C GLY A 119 17.30 0.66 24.05
N LEU A 120 18.08 1.72 23.82
CA LEU A 120 19.44 1.64 23.28
C LEU A 120 20.39 0.83 24.19
N LEU A 121 20.26 0.95 25.52
CA LEU A 121 21.07 0.17 26.47
C LEU A 121 20.72 -1.32 26.48
N ALA A 122 19.44 -1.67 26.33
CA ALA A 122 18.99 -3.06 26.27
C ALA A 122 19.49 -3.77 25.00
N GLU A 123 19.44 -3.09 23.86
CA GLU A 123 20.00 -3.60 22.60
C GLU A 123 21.52 -3.74 22.66
N GLY A 124 22.21 -2.75 23.23
CA GLY A 124 23.65 -2.82 23.49
C GLY A 124 24.04 -4.00 24.39
N ALA A 125 23.30 -4.23 25.49
CA ALA A 125 23.53 -5.34 26.39
C ALA A 125 23.27 -6.71 25.73
N ALA A 126 22.26 -6.81 24.87
CA ALA A 126 21.96 -8.03 24.12
C ALA A 126 23.09 -8.40 23.14
N LEU A 127 23.72 -7.40 22.51
CA LEU A 127 24.93 -7.60 21.69
C LEU A 127 26.12 -8.06 22.52
N PHE A 128 26.36 -7.45 23.68
CA PHE A 128 27.40 -7.92 24.61
C PHE A 128 27.15 -9.34 25.13
N ALA A 129 25.89 -9.78 25.16
CA ALA A 129 25.48 -11.13 25.54
C ALA A 129 25.43 -12.12 24.35
N GLY A 130 25.80 -11.70 23.13
CA GLY A 130 25.81 -12.56 21.94
C GLY A 130 24.42 -12.94 21.43
N ILE A 131 23.37 -12.21 21.81
CA ILE A 131 22.00 -12.42 21.32
C ILE A 131 21.84 -11.60 20.04
N PRO A 132 21.50 -12.21 18.89
CA PRO A 132 21.32 -11.47 17.64
C PRO A 132 20.08 -10.57 17.73
N THR A 133 20.30 -9.27 17.92
CA THR A 133 19.26 -8.25 17.83
C THR A 133 19.13 -7.83 16.37
N GLY A 134 17.96 -8.11 15.79
CA GLY A 134 17.66 -7.81 14.39
C GLY A 134 17.57 -6.31 14.14
N GLY A 135 18.71 -5.67 13.82
CA GLY A 135 18.80 -4.43 13.07
C GLY A 135 18.81 -3.13 13.87
N LEU A 136 19.99 -2.49 14.00
CA LEU A 136 20.21 -1.04 13.77
C LEU A 136 21.66 -0.55 13.98
N LEU A 137 22.61 -1.38 14.43
CA LEU A 137 23.99 -0.92 14.68
C LEU A 137 24.89 -0.73 13.45
N ALA A 138 24.40 -0.97 12.24
CA ALA A 138 25.20 -0.72 11.04
C ALA A 138 25.38 0.78 10.70
N ARG A 139 24.75 1.71 11.44
CA ARG A 139 24.66 3.12 11.03
C ARG A 139 25.06 4.19 12.06
N SER A 140 25.59 3.83 13.21
CA SER A 140 26.26 4.78 14.11
C SER A 140 27.65 4.24 14.41
N ILE A 141 28.68 4.62 13.65
CA ILE A 141 29.50 5.80 13.91
C ILE A 141 30.08 6.25 12.56
N GLY A 142 29.69 7.43 12.09
CA GLY A 142 30.40 8.09 11.01
C GLY A 142 31.72 8.66 11.51
N THR A 143 32.82 7.91 11.39
CA THR A 143 34.18 8.44 11.22
C THR A 143 35.11 7.34 10.71
N LEU A 144 35.66 7.60 9.51
CA LEU A 144 36.82 7.02 8.80
C LEU A 144 36.47 6.22 7.54
N GLY A 145 36.83 6.82 6.42
CA GLY A 145 36.87 6.18 5.10
C GLY A 145 37.91 5.07 5.04
N ASP A 146 37.68 4.18 4.07
CA ASP A 146 38.46 2.98 3.73
C ASP A 146 38.47 1.86 4.79
N ALA A 147 37.35 1.13 4.87
CA ALA A 147 37.34 -0.30 5.22
C ALA A 147 35.96 -0.90 4.90
N THR A 148 35.79 -1.41 3.67
CA THR A 148 34.65 -2.27 3.30
C THR A 148 34.99 -3.77 3.41
N ASP A 149 36.13 -4.12 3.99
CA ASP A 149 36.46 -5.51 4.32
C ASP A 149 36.37 -5.71 5.83
N GLY A 150 35.68 -6.78 6.21
CA GLY A 150 35.52 -7.16 7.61
C GLY A 150 36.86 -7.41 8.31
N ILE A 151 36.89 -7.13 9.60
CA ILE A 151 38.01 -7.33 10.52
C ILE A 151 38.57 -8.75 10.36
N GLN A 152 39.81 -8.87 9.88
CA GLN A 152 40.51 -10.15 9.74
C GLN A 152 41.73 -10.30 10.68
N ASP A 153 42.09 -9.30 11.50
CA ASP A 153 43.31 -9.35 12.32
C ASP A 153 43.13 -9.17 13.84
N GLN A 154 43.92 -9.94 14.59
CA GLN A 154 43.94 -10.01 16.06
C GLN A 154 44.41 -8.69 16.73
N GLU A 155 45.20 -7.87 16.04
CA GLU A 155 45.65 -6.55 16.55
C GLU A 155 44.54 -5.50 16.57
N GLU A 156 43.50 -5.66 15.75
CA GLU A 156 42.37 -4.73 15.69
C GLU A 156 41.42 -4.91 16.90
N TYR A 157 41.35 -6.12 17.44
CA TYR A 157 40.62 -6.46 18.68
C TYR A 157 41.22 -5.78 19.91
N GLU A 158 42.54 -5.69 20.02
CA GLU A 158 43.20 -5.00 21.14
C GLU A 158 43.04 -3.46 21.06
N LYS A 159 42.96 -2.90 19.84
CA LYS A 159 42.65 -1.48 19.64
C LYS A 159 41.21 -1.15 20.04
N LEU A 160 40.24 -2.00 19.69
CA LEU A 160 38.85 -1.89 20.16
C LEU A 160 38.74 -1.91 21.69
N GLY A 161 39.53 -2.77 22.36
CA GLY A 161 39.59 -2.83 23.84
C GLY A 161 40.13 -1.55 24.50
N LYS A 162 41.04 -0.82 23.82
CA LYS A 162 41.55 0.48 24.28
C LYS A 162 40.57 1.63 24.01
N THR A 163 39.95 1.65 22.83
CA THR A 163 38.92 2.64 22.46
C THR A 163 37.67 2.52 23.36
N ALA A 164 37.30 1.29 23.76
CA ALA A 164 36.24 1.06 24.74
C ALA A 164 36.58 1.59 26.14
N LYS A 165 37.87 1.59 26.52
CA LYS A 165 38.36 2.16 27.78
C LYS A 165 38.29 3.69 27.78
N GLU A 166 38.64 4.32 26.67
CA GLU A 166 38.53 5.79 26.49
C GLU A 166 37.06 6.25 26.35
N ALA A 167 36.20 5.44 25.73
CA ALA A 167 34.75 5.69 25.69
C ALA A 167 34.12 5.61 27.09
N LYS A 168 34.59 4.69 27.94
CA LYS A 168 34.15 4.58 29.34
C LYS A 168 34.50 5.83 30.17
N GLU A 169 35.64 6.47 29.89
CA GLU A 169 36.03 7.73 30.53
C GLU A 169 35.26 8.94 29.99
N ARG A 170 34.94 8.98 28.69
CA ARG A 170 34.11 10.04 28.08
C ARG A 170 32.63 9.95 28.46
N VAL A 171 32.09 8.75 28.70
CA VAL A 171 30.69 8.54 29.14
C VAL A 171 30.53 8.72 30.66
N GLY A 172 31.59 8.47 31.44
CA GLY A 172 31.57 8.62 32.90
C GLY A 172 31.31 10.05 33.42
N GLY A 173 31.49 11.07 32.58
CA GLY A 173 31.30 12.49 32.94
C GLY A 173 29.88 13.05 32.75
N LEU A 174 29.01 12.36 32.00
CA LEU A 174 27.69 12.89 31.59
C LEU A 174 26.48 12.28 32.32
N LEU A 175 26.71 11.30 33.19
CA LEU A 175 25.64 10.62 33.93
C LEU A 175 25.78 10.89 35.44
N LYS A 176 25.28 12.05 35.88
CA LYS A 176 24.88 12.21 37.28
C LYS A 176 23.57 11.43 37.49
N PRO A 177 23.51 10.48 38.45
CA PRO A 177 22.36 9.62 38.60
C PRO A 177 21.28 10.32 39.44
N GLU A 178 20.37 11.05 38.80
CA GLU A 178 19.09 11.37 39.46
C GLU A 178 18.08 10.25 39.21
N THR A 179 17.97 9.38 40.22
CA THR A 179 16.90 8.40 40.46
C THR A 179 16.63 7.35 39.37
N LYS A 180 17.23 6.17 39.54
CA LYS A 180 16.87 4.94 38.79
C LYS A 180 15.43 4.52 39.13
N LYS A 181 14.44 5.02 38.40
CA LYS A 181 13.12 4.40 38.34
C LYS A 181 13.16 3.25 37.34
N SER A 182 12.60 2.10 37.69
CA SER A 182 12.47 0.95 36.79
C SER A 182 11.54 1.27 35.60
N PRO A 183 11.63 0.56 34.45
CA PRO A 183 10.80 0.86 33.29
C PRO A 183 9.28 0.93 33.57
N PRO A 184 8.68 0.04 34.38
CA PRO A 184 7.26 0.18 34.77
C PRO A 184 6.98 1.46 35.57
N GLN A 185 7.87 1.85 36.49
CA GLN A 185 7.73 3.07 37.28
C GLN A 185 7.84 4.34 36.43
N GLN A 186 8.59 4.30 35.33
CA GLN A 186 8.65 5.41 34.37
C GLN A 186 7.35 5.53 33.59
N ILE A 187 6.78 4.41 33.14
CA ILE A 187 5.48 4.37 32.43
C ILE A 187 4.34 4.84 33.34
N ASP A 188 4.26 4.36 34.57
CA ASP A 188 3.22 4.78 35.52
C ASP A 188 3.34 6.25 35.90
N ALA A 189 4.57 6.72 36.12
CA ALA A 189 4.79 8.12 36.42
C ALA A 189 4.51 9.02 35.21
N PHE A 190 4.76 8.54 33.98
CA PHE A 190 4.37 9.21 32.74
C PHE A 190 2.85 9.28 32.63
N ARG A 191 2.14 8.16 32.78
CA ARG A 191 0.66 8.09 32.75
C ARG A 191 0.05 9.06 33.75
N LYS A 192 0.58 9.11 34.97
CA LYS A 192 0.10 10.04 36.00
C LYS A 192 0.28 11.50 35.59
N GLU A 193 1.49 11.89 35.16
CA GLU A 193 1.75 13.27 34.73
C GLU A 193 0.91 13.66 33.51
N TYR A 194 0.74 12.72 32.58
CA TYR A 194 -0.11 12.90 31.42
C TYR A 194 -1.58 13.11 31.80
N SER A 195 -2.14 12.28 32.70
CA SER A 195 -3.51 12.46 33.20
C SER A 195 -3.69 13.81 33.89
N GLU A 196 -2.73 14.22 34.73
CA GLU A 196 -2.76 15.55 35.37
C GLU A 196 -2.73 16.70 34.35
N ILE A 197 -1.95 16.55 33.27
CA ILE A 197 -1.90 17.55 32.18
C ILE A 197 -3.25 17.62 31.46
N LEU A 198 -3.86 16.49 31.12
CA LEU A 198 -5.17 16.47 30.44
C LEU A 198 -6.30 17.03 31.33
N GLU A 199 -6.28 16.72 32.63
CA GLU A 199 -7.24 17.27 33.59
C GLU A 199 -7.10 18.79 33.73
N GLU A 200 -5.87 19.31 33.82
CA GLU A 200 -5.59 20.75 33.91
C GLU A 200 -5.88 21.49 32.59
N LEU A 201 -5.69 20.84 31.44
CA LEU A 201 -6.06 21.40 30.13
C LEU A 201 -7.58 21.47 29.96
N GLY A 202 -8.33 20.52 30.53
CA GLY A 202 -9.79 20.45 30.41
C GLY A 202 -10.29 20.18 28.98
N LYS A 203 -9.40 19.74 28.09
CA LYS A 203 -9.66 19.47 26.67
C LYS A 203 -9.56 17.97 26.40
N PRO A 204 -10.49 17.37 25.64
CA PRO A 204 -10.31 16.00 25.21
C PRO A 204 -9.18 15.89 24.18
N LEU A 205 -8.44 14.79 24.24
CA LEU A 205 -7.38 14.49 23.29
C LEU A 205 -7.83 13.42 22.30
N VAL A 206 -7.67 13.67 21.01
CA VAL A 206 -7.84 12.68 19.94
C VAL A 206 -6.47 12.40 19.32
N VAL A 207 -6.04 11.15 19.37
CA VAL A 207 -4.81 10.67 18.72
C VAL A 207 -5.18 9.88 17.47
N VAL A 208 -4.89 10.45 16.30
CA VAL A 208 -5.13 9.85 14.99
C VAL A 208 -3.86 9.15 14.52
N ILE A 209 -3.97 7.85 14.24
CA ILE A 209 -2.88 6.98 13.85
C ILE A 209 -3.18 6.45 12.44
N ASP A 210 -2.32 6.79 11.47
CA ASP A 210 -2.46 6.37 10.07
C ASP A 210 -1.24 5.57 9.60
N ASN A 211 -1.39 4.89 8.46
CA ASN A 211 -0.37 4.12 7.75
C ASN A 211 0.27 2.97 8.57
N LEU A 212 -0.40 2.48 9.61
CA LEU A 212 0.07 1.34 10.40
C LEU A 212 0.21 0.06 9.55
N ASP A 213 -0.63 -0.10 8.53
CA ASP A 213 -0.62 -1.21 7.56
C ASP A 213 0.56 -1.18 6.59
N ARG A 214 1.37 -0.11 6.59
CA ARG A 214 2.61 0.00 5.79
C ARG A 214 3.86 -0.33 6.58
N CYS A 215 3.74 -0.46 7.90
CA CYS A 215 4.86 -0.80 8.76
C CYS A 215 5.33 -2.24 8.53
N LEU A 216 6.62 -2.49 8.81
CA LEU A 216 7.09 -3.86 8.99
C LEU A 216 6.31 -4.54 10.13
N PRO A 217 6.09 -5.87 10.08
CA PRO A 217 5.31 -6.59 11.09
C PRO A 217 5.69 -6.26 12.54
N THR A 218 7.00 -6.26 12.84
CA THR A 218 7.52 -5.92 14.17
C THR A 218 7.11 -4.52 14.64
N ASN A 219 7.27 -3.52 13.76
CA ASN A 219 7.00 -2.13 14.09
C ASN A 219 5.49 -1.87 14.21
N ALA A 220 4.66 -2.54 13.41
CA ALA A 220 3.21 -2.48 13.53
C ALA A 220 2.77 -2.99 14.93
N ILE A 221 3.31 -4.13 15.38
CA ILE A 221 3.00 -4.69 16.70
C ILE A 221 3.53 -3.79 17.83
N HIS A 222 4.76 -3.29 17.75
CA HIS A 222 5.29 -2.37 18.77
C HIS A 222 4.48 -1.08 18.86
N THR A 223 3.98 -0.56 17.73
CA THR A 223 3.09 0.61 17.71
C THR A 223 1.76 0.28 18.38
N LEU A 224 1.15 -0.88 18.07
CA LEU A 224 -0.09 -1.33 18.72
C LEU A 224 0.08 -1.54 20.24
N GLU A 225 1.21 -2.09 20.67
CA GLU A 225 1.56 -2.20 22.08
C GLU A 225 1.76 -0.83 22.74
N ALA A 226 2.39 0.12 22.02
CA ALA A 226 2.50 1.50 22.47
C ALA A 226 1.12 2.10 22.73
N ILE A 227 0.22 2.00 21.75
CA ILE A 227 -1.14 2.53 21.84
C ILE A 227 -1.86 1.91 23.05
N ARG A 228 -1.76 0.60 23.26
CA ARG A 228 -2.34 -0.11 24.42
C ARG A 228 -1.93 0.48 25.76
N LEU A 229 -0.72 1.04 25.88
CA LEU A 229 -0.28 1.67 27.11
C LEU A 229 -1.05 2.97 27.41
N PHE A 230 -1.71 3.58 26.43
CA PHE A 230 -2.37 4.89 26.58
C PHE A 230 -3.88 4.85 26.30
N LEU A 231 -4.40 3.77 25.73
CA LEU A 231 -5.82 3.56 25.41
C LEU A 231 -6.81 3.72 26.57
N PHE A 232 -6.35 3.81 27.82
CA PHE A 232 -7.19 3.87 29.03
C PHE A 232 -7.00 5.15 29.84
N LEU A 233 -6.41 6.20 29.26
CA LEU A 233 -6.24 7.48 29.94
C LEU A 233 -7.51 8.31 29.80
N THR A 234 -7.97 8.90 30.90
CA THR A 234 -9.20 9.70 30.95
C THR A 234 -9.20 10.79 29.89
N ASN A 235 -10.37 11.07 29.33
CA ASN A 235 -10.58 12.13 28.33
C ASN A 235 -9.73 11.98 27.04
N THR A 236 -9.34 10.75 26.69
CA THR A 236 -8.55 10.45 25.49
C THR A 236 -9.31 9.52 24.53
N ALA A 237 -9.22 9.79 23.24
CA ALA A 237 -9.69 8.92 22.17
C ALA A 237 -8.55 8.58 21.20
N PHE A 238 -8.56 7.35 20.69
CA PHE A 238 -7.65 6.89 19.64
C PHE A 238 -8.43 6.54 18.39
N ILE A 239 -7.95 7.00 17.23
CA ILE A 239 -8.48 6.62 15.92
C ILE A 239 -7.34 5.93 15.16
N ILE A 240 -7.49 4.64 14.86
CA ILE A 240 -6.45 3.84 14.21
C ILE A 240 -6.93 3.44 12.82
N ALA A 241 -6.34 4.02 11.78
CA ALA A 241 -6.59 3.64 10.40
C ALA A 241 -5.60 2.58 9.93
N ALA A 242 -6.12 1.44 9.47
CA ALA A 242 -5.31 0.35 8.95
C ALA A 242 -6.08 -0.55 7.98
N ASP A 243 -5.36 -1.32 7.18
CA ASP A 243 -5.90 -2.52 6.53
C ASP A 243 -5.91 -3.67 7.56
N GLU A 244 -7.10 -4.18 7.86
CA GLU A 244 -7.33 -5.20 8.88
C GLU A 244 -6.55 -6.50 8.56
N GLU A 245 -6.46 -6.88 7.29
CA GLU A 245 -5.76 -8.10 6.86
C GLU A 245 -4.25 -7.94 7.01
N MET A 246 -3.70 -6.75 6.70
CA MET A 246 -2.27 -6.47 6.86
C MET A 246 -1.84 -6.48 8.33
N ILE A 247 -2.69 -5.99 9.24
CA ILE A 247 -2.41 -6.07 10.68
C ILE A 247 -2.48 -7.52 11.16
N ARG A 248 -3.47 -8.30 10.74
CA ARG A 248 -3.56 -9.74 11.08
C ARG A 248 -2.33 -10.50 10.59
N PHE A 249 -1.88 -10.24 9.37
CA PHE A 249 -0.62 -10.77 8.84
C PHE A 249 0.58 -10.40 9.72
N SER A 250 0.65 -9.14 10.15
CA SER A 250 1.72 -8.66 11.04
C SER A 250 1.73 -9.38 12.40
N VAL A 251 0.55 -9.64 12.97
CA VAL A 251 0.40 -10.42 14.21
C VAL A 251 0.85 -11.86 14.00
N ALA A 252 0.43 -12.48 12.90
CA ALA A 252 0.78 -13.87 12.57
C ALA A 252 2.29 -14.07 12.39
N ASP A 253 2.95 -13.12 11.71
CA ASP A 253 4.40 -13.13 11.47
C ASP A 253 5.19 -12.91 12.77
N TYR A 254 4.79 -11.91 13.58
CA TYR A 254 5.45 -11.58 14.84
C TYR A 254 5.35 -12.73 15.86
N PHE A 255 4.15 -13.27 16.04
CA PHE A 255 3.90 -14.42 16.91
C PHE A 255 3.91 -15.71 16.09
N LYS A 256 5.08 -16.08 15.53
CA LYS A 256 5.31 -17.27 14.67
C LYS A 256 4.33 -18.44 14.97
N GLY A 257 3.26 -18.56 14.20
CA GLY A 257 2.24 -19.61 14.36
C GLY A 257 0.99 -19.25 15.18
N ALA A 258 0.72 -17.97 15.41
CA ALA A 258 -0.52 -17.52 16.04
C ALA A 258 -1.73 -17.97 15.22
N SER A 259 -2.66 -18.69 15.87
CA SER A 259 -3.91 -19.09 15.22
C SER A 259 -4.75 -17.87 14.81
N ASP A 260 -5.63 -18.05 13.83
CA ASP A 260 -6.53 -17.00 13.35
C ASP A 260 -7.32 -16.33 14.48
N ARG A 261 -7.71 -17.12 15.49
CA ARG A 261 -8.38 -16.61 16.69
C ARG A 261 -7.51 -15.66 17.50
N HIS A 262 -6.22 -15.96 17.68
CA HIS A 262 -5.30 -15.06 18.39
C HIS A 262 -5.11 -13.74 17.63
N GLN A 263 -5.17 -13.75 16.30
CA GLN A 263 -5.04 -12.55 15.47
C GLN A 263 -6.28 -11.64 15.62
N ILE A 264 -7.48 -12.23 15.60
CA ILE A 264 -8.74 -11.50 15.83
C ILE A 264 -8.79 -10.95 17.26
N ASP A 265 -8.53 -11.80 18.26
CA ASP A 265 -8.55 -11.43 19.68
C ASP A 265 -7.52 -10.33 20.00
N TYR A 266 -6.46 -10.18 19.20
CA TYR A 266 -5.46 -9.12 19.40
C TYR A 266 -6.03 -7.74 19.04
N LEU A 267 -6.68 -7.63 17.87
CA LEU A 267 -7.30 -6.38 17.42
C LEU A 267 -8.51 -6.00 18.30
N ASP A 268 -9.35 -6.96 18.66
CA ASP A 268 -10.55 -6.73 19.49
C ASP A 268 -10.21 -6.22 20.90
N LYS A 269 -9.00 -6.51 21.40
CA LYS A 269 -8.52 -5.98 22.70
C LYS A 269 -8.07 -4.52 22.63
N LEU A 270 -7.73 -4.04 21.44
CA LEU A 270 -7.22 -2.68 21.22
C LEU A 270 -8.28 -1.75 20.65
N ILE A 271 -9.16 -2.29 19.80
CA ILE A 271 -10.18 -1.55 19.08
C ILE A 271 -11.53 -1.87 19.71
N GLN A 272 -12.14 -0.87 20.35
CA GLN A 272 -13.45 -1.02 20.96
C GLN A 272 -14.55 -0.87 19.91
N ILE A 273 -14.36 0.03 18.94
CA ILE A 273 -15.36 0.32 17.91
C ILE A 273 -14.73 0.22 16.53
N PRO A 274 -14.99 -0.87 15.78
CA PRO A 274 -14.53 -1.01 14.40
C PRO A 274 -15.49 -0.31 13.43
N ILE A 275 -15.01 0.74 12.76
CA ILE A 275 -15.67 1.43 11.65
C ILE A 275 -15.02 0.97 10.35
N ARG A 276 -15.80 0.38 9.45
CA ARG A 276 -15.32 -0.04 8.12
C ARG A 276 -15.66 1.04 7.09
N VAL A 277 -14.66 1.45 6.31
CA VAL A 277 -14.85 2.33 5.16
C VAL A 277 -15.80 1.63 4.17
N PRO A 278 -16.95 2.24 3.84
CA PRO A 278 -17.90 1.64 2.92
C PRO A 278 -17.26 1.39 1.55
N LYS A 279 -17.55 0.21 0.98
CA LYS A 279 -17.22 -0.09 -0.41
C LYS A 279 -18.15 0.73 -1.31
N ALA A 280 -17.57 1.50 -2.24
CA ALA A 280 -18.36 2.29 -3.18
C ALA A 280 -19.11 1.36 -4.15
N GLY A 281 -20.44 1.41 -4.12
CA GLY A 281 -21.30 0.70 -5.05
C GLY A 281 -21.41 1.42 -6.39
N VAL A 282 -22.33 0.96 -7.24
CA VAL A 282 -22.52 1.50 -8.59
C VAL A 282 -22.91 2.99 -8.54
N ARG A 283 -23.78 3.38 -7.59
CA ARG A 283 -24.28 4.77 -7.47
C ARG A 283 -23.16 5.71 -6.99
N GLU A 284 -22.36 5.26 -6.03
CA GLU A 284 -21.22 6.00 -5.48
C GLU A 284 -20.13 6.17 -6.54
N VAL A 285 -19.73 5.07 -7.21
CA VAL A 285 -18.74 5.12 -8.30
C VAL A 285 -19.22 6.01 -9.44
N ARG A 286 -20.51 5.97 -9.80
CA ARG A 286 -21.08 6.86 -10.83
C ARG A 286 -20.98 8.33 -10.44
N SER A 287 -21.42 8.68 -9.23
CA SER A 287 -21.36 10.06 -8.71
C SER A 287 -19.92 10.54 -8.61
N TYR A 288 -19.01 9.66 -8.18
CA TYR A 288 -17.59 9.90 -8.14
C TYR A 288 -17.00 10.21 -9.52
N LEU A 289 -17.36 9.43 -10.54
CA LEU A 289 -16.93 9.67 -11.92
C LEU A 289 -17.47 11.00 -12.46
N PHE A 290 -18.72 11.37 -12.15
CA PHE A 290 -19.27 12.69 -12.51
C PHE A 290 -18.42 13.80 -11.91
N MET A 291 -18.07 13.72 -10.63
CA MET A 291 -17.18 14.69 -9.99
C MET A 291 -15.80 14.74 -10.63
N LEU A 292 -15.19 13.59 -10.92
CA LEU A 292 -13.87 13.56 -11.58
C LEU A 292 -13.91 14.20 -12.97
N TYR A 293 -14.93 13.91 -13.77
CA TYR A 293 -15.08 14.52 -15.10
C TYR A 293 -15.41 16.01 -15.04
N ALA A 294 -16.23 16.44 -14.08
CA ALA A 294 -16.55 17.85 -13.86
C ALA A 294 -15.31 18.66 -13.47
N VAL A 295 -14.47 18.11 -12.58
CA VAL A 295 -13.18 18.71 -12.21
C VAL A 295 -12.23 18.77 -13.41
N ASP A 296 -12.15 17.71 -14.21
CA ASP A 296 -11.26 17.66 -15.38
C ASP A 296 -11.71 18.57 -16.53
N HIS A 297 -13.03 18.83 -16.63
CA HIS A 297 -13.62 19.81 -17.53
C HIS A 297 -13.33 21.26 -17.11
N GLY A 298 -12.96 21.48 -15.84
CA GLY A 298 -12.61 22.80 -15.31
C GLY A 298 -13.83 23.63 -14.89
N LEU A 299 -14.88 22.99 -14.35
CA LEU A 299 -16.02 23.73 -13.81
C LEU A 299 -15.60 24.66 -12.65
N PRO A 300 -16.20 25.86 -12.54
CA PRO A 300 -16.02 26.74 -11.38
C PRO A 300 -16.37 26.05 -10.06
N LYS A 301 -15.71 26.48 -8.97
CA LYS A 301 -15.85 25.88 -7.65
C LYS A 301 -17.30 25.90 -7.16
N GLU A 302 -18.03 26.98 -7.42
CA GLU A 302 -19.44 27.14 -7.00
C GLU A 302 -20.33 26.06 -7.64
N LYS A 303 -20.13 25.78 -8.93
CA LYS A 303 -20.88 24.74 -9.65
C LYS A 303 -20.48 23.33 -9.22
N LEU A 304 -19.19 23.12 -8.93
CA LEU A 304 -18.71 21.85 -8.39
C LEU A 304 -19.32 21.54 -7.02
N ASP A 305 -19.43 22.56 -6.16
CA ASP A 305 -20.01 22.41 -4.83
C ASP A 305 -21.52 22.12 -4.94
N VAL A 306 -22.27 22.82 -5.80
CA VAL A 306 -23.69 22.50 -6.07
C VAL A 306 -23.89 21.08 -6.59
N LEU A 307 -23.07 20.65 -7.57
CA LEU A 307 -23.16 19.29 -8.11
C LEU A 307 -22.85 18.25 -7.04
N ARG A 308 -21.81 18.48 -6.23
CA ARG A 308 -21.42 17.58 -5.14
C ARG A 308 -22.54 17.44 -4.12
N ASP A 309 -23.09 18.56 -3.64
CA ASP A 309 -24.07 18.56 -2.56
C ASP A 309 -25.36 17.83 -2.97
N GLU A 310 -25.82 18.01 -4.21
CA GLU A 310 -26.98 17.27 -4.74
C GLU A 310 -26.67 15.79 -4.99
N LEU A 311 -25.46 15.43 -5.46
CA LEU A 311 -25.05 14.02 -5.58
C LEU A 311 -25.00 13.34 -4.21
N GLU A 312 -24.42 13.99 -3.21
CA GLU A 312 -24.33 13.49 -1.84
C GLU A 312 -25.71 13.25 -1.24
N LYS A 313 -26.60 14.24 -1.35
CA LYS A 313 -27.99 14.13 -0.90
C LYS A 313 -28.74 12.98 -1.59
N ALA A 314 -28.55 12.81 -2.91
CA ALA A 314 -29.14 11.70 -3.65
C ALA A 314 -28.60 10.33 -3.20
N LEU A 315 -27.32 10.24 -2.81
CA LEU A 315 -26.72 9.02 -2.25
C LEU A 315 -27.29 8.69 -0.86
N GLN A 316 -27.46 9.69 0.00
CA GLN A 316 -28.08 9.52 1.33
C GLN A 316 -29.55 9.08 1.24
N GLN A 317 -30.26 9.51 0.21
CA GLN A 317 -31.67 9.15 -0.05
C GLN A 317 -31.84 7.89 -0.92
N SER A 318 -30.75 7.18 -1.21
CA SER A 318 -30.74 6.04 -2.15
C SER A 318 -31.61 4.85 -1.73
N TRP A 319 -31.98 4.75 -0.45
CA TRP A 319 -32.89 3.73 0.08
C TRP A 319 -34.35 3.92 -0.35
N LYS A 320 -34.71 5.13 -0.82
CA LYS A 320 -36.08 5.48 -1.22
C LYS A 320 -36.15 5.97 -2.67
N ASP A 321 -35.19 6.79 -3.08
CA ASP A 321 -35.25 7.53 -4.33
C ASP A 321 -34.32 6.92 -5.40
N ASP A 322 -34.69 7.16 -6.66
CA ASP A 322 -33.88 6.79 -7.80
C ASP A 322 -32.61 7.66 -7.89
N PRO A 323 -31.51 7.15 -8.46
CA PRO A 323 -30.30 7.96 -8.63
C PRO A 323 -30.58 9.17 -9.54
N ILE A 324 -29.95 10.31 -9.23
CA ILE A 324 -30.06 11.52 -10.05
C ILE A 324 -29.81 11.20 -11.53
N SER A 325 -30.73 11.64 -12.39
CA SER A 325 -30.60 11.36 -13.82
C SER A 325 -29.37 12.08 -14.38
N ARG A 326 -28.81 11.56 -15.47
CA ARG A 326 -27.67 12.21 -16.15
C ARG A 326 -28.04 13.63 -16.60
N GLN A 327 -29.28 13.84 -17.04
CA GLN A 327 -29.78 15.14 -17.49
C GLN A 327 -29.85 16.13 -16.33
N ASP A 328 -30.40 15.73 -15.20
CA ASP A 328 -30.49 16.58 -14.01
C ASP A 328 -29.10 16.93 -13.47
N ALA A 329 -28.21 15.94 -13.37
CA ALA A 329 -26.83 16.17 -12.95
C ALA A 329 -26.08 17.13 -13.89
N LEU A 330 -26.32 17.04 -15.20
CA LEU A 330 -25.74 17.97 -16.18
C LEU A 330 -26.36 19.37 -16.07
N ALA A 331 -27.66 19.48 -15.84
CA ALA A 331 -28.35 20.76 -15.68
C ALA A 331 -27.77 21.58 -14.51
N LEU A 332 -27.40 20.92 -13.41
CA LEU A 332 -26.71 21.57 -12.26
C LEU A 332 -25.39 22.23 -12.65
N THR A 333 -24.73 21.76 -13.71
CA THR A 333 -23.47 22.34 -14.21
C THR A 333 -23.69 23.51 -15.17
N GLY A 334 -24.89 23.65 -15.73
CA GLY A 334 -25.19 24.63 -16.79
C GLY A 334 -24.45 24.39 -18.12
N GLU A 335 -23.88 23.20 -18.32
CA GLU A 335 -23.24 22.80 -19.57
C GLU A 335 -24.27 22.25 -20.58
N PRO A 336 -24.02 22.35 -21.89
CA PRO A 336 -24.97 21.90 -22.91
C PRO A 336 -25.10 20.37 -22.98
N GLU A 337 -26.30 19.90 -23.35
CA GLU A 337 -26.64 18.46 -23.41
C GLU A 337 -25.84 17.65 -24.44
N ASP A 338 -25.29 18.31 -25.45
CA ASP A 338 -24.45 17.73 -26.50
C ASP A 338 -22.94 18.07 -26.32
N GLY A 339 -22.59 18.66 -25.17
CA GLY A 339 -21.23 19.09 -24.82
C GLY A 339 -20.25 17.95 -24.53
N ALA A 340 -18.99 18.33 -24.28
CA ALA A 340 -17.95 17.39 -23.89
C ALA A 340 -18.23 16.74 -22.53
N LEU A 341 -18.75 17.52 -21.56
CA LEU A 341 -19.11 17.02 -20.24
C LEU A 341 -20.28 16.04 -20.29
N ALA A 342 -21.30 16.30 -21.12
CA ALA A 342 -22.41 15.39 -21.34
C ALA A 342 -21.96 14.01 -21.86
N ARG A 343 -21.01 14.00 -22.83
CA ARG A 343 -20.38 12.75 -23.31
C ARG A 343 -19.56 12.06 -22.22
N ALA A 344 -18.89 12.82 -21.36
CA ALA A 344 -18.12 12.26 -20.24
C ALA A 344 -19.04 11.63 -19.17
N PHE A 345 -20.16 12.28 -18.82
CA PHE A 345 -21.17 11.70 -17.93
C PHE A 345 -21.83 10.46 -18.55
N ALA A 346 -22.11 10.48 -19.85
CA ALA A 346 -22.58 9.29 -20.56
C ALA A 346 -21.57 8.13 -20.47
N ARG A 347 -20.25 8.41 -20.50
CA ARG A 347 -19.22 7.39 -20.26
C ARG A 347 -19.24 6.89 -18.83
N ALA A 348 -19.38 7.78 -17.85
CA ALA A 348 -19.48 7.41 -16.44
C ALA A 348 -20.63 6.41 -16.19
N ASP A 349 -21.81 6.68 -16.73
CA ASP A 349 -22.97 5.77 -16.64
C ASP A 349 -22.65 4.36 -17.14
N ARG A 350 -21.91 4.26 -18.26
CA ARG A 350 -21.57 2.97 -18.87
C ARG A 350 -20.53 2.19 -18.07
N ILE A 351 -19.50 2.86 -17.53
CA ILE A 351 -18.38 2.16 -16.89
C ILE A 351 -18.59 1.94 -15.40
N ALA A 352 -19.42 2.74 -14.73
CA ALA A 352 -19.62 2.65 -13.28
C ALA A 352 -20.01 1.23 -12.79
N PRO A 353 -20.93 0.49 -13.43
CA PRO A 353 -21.27 -0.86 -13.00
C PRO A 353 -20.08 -1.81 -13.02
N VAL A 354 -19.28 -1.77 -14.09
CA VAL A 354 -18.11 -2.65 -14.25
C VAL A 354 -16.99 -2.27 -13.28
N LEU A 355 -16.78 -0.98 -13.02
CA LEU A 355 -15.79 -0.53 -12.04
C LEU A 355 -16.19 -0.87 -10.59
N ALA A 356 -17.47 -0.80 -10.26
CA ALA A 356 -17.98 -1.14 -8.93
C ALA A 356 -17.97 -2.65 -8.67
N ASN A 357 -18.42 -3.45 -9.65
CA ASN A 357 -18.63 -4.90 -9.46
C ASN A 357 -17.40 -5.75 -9.82
N SER A 358 -16.41 -5.21 -10.55
CA SER A 358 -15.19 -5.96 -10.89
C SER A 358 -14.45 -6.38 -9.62
N PRO A 359 -14.08 -7.66 -9.43
CA PRO A 359 -13.34 -8.09 -8.24
C PRO A 359 -11.95 -7.47 -8.10
N ILE A 360 -11.38 -6.94 -9.18
CA ILE A 360 -10.06 -6.28 -9.17
C ILE A 360 -10.16 -4.80 -8.80
N ILE A 361 -11.22 -4.11 -9.22
CA ILE A 361 -11.40 -2.68 -8.98
C ILE A 361 -12.26 -2.45 -7.74
N HIS A 362 -13.37 -3.18 -7.63
CA HIS A 362 -14.25 -3.26 -6.46
C HIS A 362 -14.64 -1.87 -5.93
N GLY A 363 -14.92 -0.92 -6.83
CA GLY A 363 -15.24 0.46 -6.49
C GLY A 363 -14.13 1.25 -5.79
N ASN A 364 -12.89 0.75 -5.79
CA ASN A 364 -11.77 1.40 -5.11
C ASN A 364 -11.44 2.76 -5.77
N PRO A 365 -11.62 3.89 -5.07
CA PRO A 365 -11.49 5.22 -5.65
C PRO A 365 -10.11 5.49 -6.25
N ARG A 366 -9.05 5.01 -5.59
CA ARG A 366 -7.67 5.15 -6.06
C ARG A 366 -7.45 4.40 -7.37
N ILE A 367 -7.94 3.16 -7.46
CA ILE A 367 -7.84 2.37 -8.69
C ILE A 367 -8.63 3.05 -9.82
N VAL A 368 -9.83 3.55 -9.54
CA VAL A 368 -10.65 4.29 -10.52
C VAL A 368 -9.91 5.53 -11.03
N LYS A 369 -9.37 6.40 -10.16
CA LYS A 369 -8.58 7.57 -10.58
C LYS A 369 -7.39 7.16 -11.45
N ARG A 370 -6.61 6.17 -11.02
CA ARG A 370 -5.43 5.68 -11.75
C ARG A 370 -5.80 5.16 -13.13
N LEU A 371 -6.90 4.41 -13.24
CA LEU A 371 -7.43 3.93 -14.50
C LEU A 371 -7.75 5.10 -15.44
N LEU A 372 -8.48 6.11 -14.96
CA LEU A 372 -8.82 7.28 -15.77
C LEU A 372 -7.58 8.10 -16.17
N ASN A 373 -6.56 8.18 -15.31
CA ASN A 373 -5.28 8.80 -15.67
C ASN A 373 -4.58 8.07 -16.82
N VAL A 374 -4.60 6.73 -16.83
CA VAL A 374 -4.08 5.94 -17.96
C VAL A 374 -4.87 6.23 -19.22
N VAL A 375 -6.21 6.25 -19.15
CA VAL A 375 -7.08 6.61 -20.30
C VAL A 375 -6.73 8.00 -20.83
N LYS A 376 -6.59 8.99 -19.94
CA LYS A 376 -6.28 10.38 -20.32
C LYS A 376 -4.90 10.49 -20.96
N MET A 377 -3.89 9.85 -20.38
CA MET A 377 -2.53 9.81 -20.94
C MET A 377 -2.54 9.20 -22.35
N ARG A 378 -3.16 8.03 -22.51
CA ARG A 378 -3.28 7.34 -23.81
C ARG A 378 -4.04 8.19 -24.83
N SER A 379 -5.15 8.79 -24.44
CA SER A 379 -5.95 9.65 -25.32
C SER A 379 -5.17 10.88 -25.78
N GLN A 380 -4.36 11.49 -24.89
CA GLN A 380 -3.50 12.60 -25.26
C GLN A 380 -2.40 12.20 -26.25
N ILE A 381 -1.76 11.04 -26.05
CA ILE A 381 -0.74 10.52 -26.96
C ILE A 381 -1.34 10.18 -28.32
N ALA A 382 -2.50 9.51 -28.33
CA ALA A 382 -3.24 9.20 -29.56
C ALA A 382 -3.56 10.46 -30.37
N ARG A 383 -4.09 11.50 -29.72
CA ARG A 383 -4.38 12.80 -30.37
C ARG A 383 -3.13 13.46 -30.92
N ARG A 384 -2.04 13.49 -30.14
CA ARG A 384 -0.76 14.11 -30.56
C ARG A 384 -0.12 13.39 -31.76
N ARG A 385 -0.33 12.09 -31.88
CA ARG A 385 0.18 11.27 -33.00
C ARG A 385 -0.85 11.10 -34.12
N SER A 386 -1.98 11.80 -34.05
CA SER A 386 -3.09 11.69 -35.01
C SER A 386 -3.53 10.24 -35.24
N MET A 387 -3.48 9.41 -34.20
CA MET A 387 -3.98 8.03 -34.26
C MET A 387 -5.51 8.05 -34.37
N PRO A 388 -6.13 7.18 -35.19
CA PRO A 388 -7.58 7.13 -35.37
C PRO A 388 -8.25 6.38 -34.20
N LEU A 389 -8.07 6.87 -32.97
CA LEU A 389 -8.56 6.23 -31.76
C LEU A 389 -9.50 7.14 -30.98
N ASP A 390 -10.70 6.64 -30.72
CA ASP A 390 -11.64 7.27 -29.79
C ASP A 390 -11.26 6.94 -28.33
N GLU A 391 -11.42 7.92 -27.45
CA GLU A 391 -11.21 7.80 -26.01
C GLU A 391 -12.12 6.73 -25.39
N ALA A 392 -13.31 6.50 -25.95
CA ALA A 392 -14.20 5.44 -25.48
C ALA A 392 -13.63 4.03 -25.76
N VAL A 393 -13.00 3.84 -26.92
CA VAL A 393 -12.28 2.59 -27.27
C VAL A 393 -11.09 2.38 -26.34
N ILE A 394 -10.30 3.44 -26.10
CA ILE A 394 -9.17 3.41 -25.16
C ILE A 394 -9.66 3.03 -23.75
N THR A 395 -10.77 3.62 -23.29
CA THR A 395 -11.36 3.34 -21.98
C THR A 395 -11.76 1.88 -21.85
N LYS A 396 -12.50 1.35 -22.83
CA LYS A 396 -12.93 -0.05 -22.84
C LYS A 396 -11.73 -1.00 -22.80
N LEU A 397 -10.65 -0.70 -23.54
CA LEU A 397 -9.42 -1.50 -23.53
C LEU A 397 -8.64 -1.41 -22.22
N VAL A 398 -8.49 -0.21 -21.64
CA VAL A 398 -7.80 -0.04 -20.34
C VAL A 398 -8.54 -0.81 -19.23
N ILE A 399 -9.88 -0.80 -19.23
CA ILE A 399 -10.68 -1.58 -18.28
C ILE A 399 -10.43 -3.08 -18.47
N PHE A 400 -10.40 -3.57 -19.72
CA PHE A 400 -10.07 -4.96 -20.02
C PHE A 400 -8.71 -5.35 -19.46
N GLU A 401 -7.66 -4.62 -19.85
CA GLU A 401 -6.27 -4.88 -19.45
C GLU A 401 -6.09 -4.95 -17.94
N ARG A 402 -6.77 -4.05 -17.21
CA ARG A 402 -6.67 -3.98 -15.76
C ARG A 402 -7.30 -5.18 -15.06
N CYS A 403 -8.41 -5.68 -15.58
CA CYS A 403 -9.25 -6.66 -14.90
C CYS A 403 -8.94 -8.11 -15.28
N VAL A 404 -8.40 -8.37 -16.48
CA VAL A 404 -8.08 -9.75 -16.93
C VAL A 404 -6.62 -10.14 -16.68
N GLY A 405 -5.77 -9.17 -16.37
CA GLY A 405 -4.34 -9.39 -16.11
C GLY A 405 -3.51 -9.66 -17.36
N VAL A 406 -2.19 -9.83 -17.15
CA VAL A 406 -1.18 -9.81 -18.22
C VAL A 406 -1.36 -10.93 -19.25
N LYS A 407 -1.57 -12.17 -18.78
CA LYS A 407 -1.64 -13.34 -19.67
C LYS A 407 -2.85 -13.28 -20.60
N ALA A 408 -4.03 -13.00 -20.04
CA ALA A 408 -5.26 -12.85 -20.83
C ALA A 408 -5.20 -11.63 -21.77
N THR A 409 -4.54 -10.55 -21.35
CA THR A 409 -4.29 -9.38 -22.21
C THR A 409 -3.37 -9.72 -23.39
N ALA A 410 -2.29 -10.46 -23.14
CA ALA A 410 -1.38 -10.89 -24.19
C ALA A 410 -2.09 -11.79 -25.21
N ASP A 411 -2.98 -12.68 -24.76
CA ASP A 411 -3.80 -13.52 -25.62
C ASP A 411 -4.72 -12.68 -26.51
N PHE A 412 -5.33 -11.63 -25.95
CA PHE A 412 -6.12 -10.68 -26.74
C PHE A 412 -5.29 -10.03 -27.85
N TYR A 413 -4.09 -9.53 -27.51
CA TYR A 413 -3.25 -8.85 -28.49
C TYR A 413 -2.77 -9.81 -29.59
N ARG A 414 -2.48 -11.07 -29.25
CA ARG A 414 -2.13 -12.08 -30.24
C ARG A 414 -3.28 -12.35 -31.22
N LEU A 415 -4.53 -12.36 -30.74
CA LEU A 415 -5.71 -12.46 -31.61
C LEU A 415 -5.84 -11.25 -32.53
N VAL A 416 -5.66 -10.03 -32.00
CA VAL A 416 -5.68 -8.78 -32.79
C VAL A 416 -4.61 -8.80 -33.88
N ASP A 417 -3.38 -9.21 -33.56
CA ASP A 417 -2.28 -9.29 -34.53
C ASP A 417 -2.53 -10.38 -35.59
N ALA A 418 -3.01 -11.56 -35.19
CA ALA A 418 -3.30 -12.67 -36.09
C ALA A 418 -4.45 -12.36 -37.08
N GLU A 419 -5.46 -11.62 -36.63
CA GLU A 419 -6.65 -11.27 -37.41
C GLU A 419 -6.58 -9.84 -37.97
N LYS A 420 -5.37 -9.31 -38.19
CA LYS A 420 -5.10 -8.02 -38.84
C LYS A 420 -5.88 -6.83 -38.25
N GLY A 421 -6.12 -6.85 -36.94
CA GLY A 421 -6.71 -5.75 -36.19
C GLY A 421 -8.14 -5.97 -35.72
N ALA A 422 -8.91 -6.86 -36.34
CA ALA A 422 -10.33 -7.04 -36.05
C ALA A 422 -10.68 -8.51 -35.75
N PRO A 423 -10.42 -9.01 -34.52
CA PRO A 423 -10.72 -10.38 -34.13
C PRO A 423 -12.19 -10.76 -34.31
N ALA A 424 -12.47 -11.86 -35.01
CA ALA A 424 -13.80 -12.42 -35.17
C ALA A 424 -14.43 -12.85 -33.84
N LEU A 425 -13.59 -13.19 -32.85
CA LEU A 425 -14.02 -13.52 -31.48
C LEU A 425 -14.81 -12.38 -30.83
N LEU A 426 -14.46 -11.11 -31.09
CA LEU A 426 -15.19 -9.96 -30.55
C LEU A 426 -16.64 -9.94 -31.04
N LYS A 427 -16.89 -10.27 -32.31
CA LYS A 427 -18.25 -10.34 -32.85
C LYS A 427 -19.12 -11.37 -32.13
N GLN A 428 -18.52 -12.48 -31.71
CA GLN A 428 -19.23 -13.53 -30.97
C GLN A 428 -19.50 -13.10 -29.53
N LEU A 429 -18.50 -12.53 -28.86
CA LEU A 429 -18.61 -12.03 -27.47
C LEU A 429 -19.61 -10.89 -27.33
N GLU A 430 -19.67 -10.02 -28.33
CA GLU A 430 -20.52 -8.82 -28.33
C GLU A 430 -21.96 -9.11 -28.79
N GLY A 431 -22.26 -10.34 -29.19
CA GLY A 431 -23.59 -10.81 -29.59
C GLY A 431 -24.56 -11.00 -28.41
N GLU A 432 -25.80 -11.36 -28.74
CA GLU A 432 -26.94 -11.37 -27.80
C GLU A 432 -26.81 -12.37 -26.64
N SER A 433 -26.07 -13.48 -26.81
CA SER A 433 -25.87 -14.45 -25.73
C SER A 433 -24.85 -13.99 -24.69
N GLY A 434 -23.91 -13.11 -25.06
CA GLY A 434 -22.81 -12.65 -24.21
C GLY A 434 -21.92 -13.77 -23.66
N GLU A 435 -22.04 -15.00 -24.16
CA GLU A 435 -21.25 -16.12 -23.67
C GLU A 435 -19.84 -16.07 -24.24
N VAL A 436 -18.86 -16.38 -23.38
CA VAL A 436 -17.46 -16.54 -23.83
C VAL A 436 -17.40 -17.79 -24.70
N PRO A 437 -17.10 -17.66 -26.01
CA PRO A 437 -17.09 -18.79 -26.94
C PRO A 437 -16.08 -19.88 -26.56
N GLU A 438 -16.35 -21.14 -26.92
CA GLU A 438 -15.44 -22.26 -26.61
C GLU A 438 -14.06 -22.14 -27.27
N ASN A 439 -13.96 -21.39 -28.38
CA ASN A 439 -12.69 -21.09 -29.06
C ASN A 439 -11.94 -19.90 -28.44
N ALA A 440 -12.43 -19.31 -27.35
CA ALA A 440 -11.72 -18.25 -26.63
C ALA A 440 -10.42 -18.80 -25.99
N PRO A 441 -9.43 -17.93 -25.70
CA PRO A 441 -8.22 -18.35 -25.00
C PRO A 441 -8.54 -19.00 -23.65
N LYS A 442 -7.82 -20.07 -23.30
CA LYS A 442 -7.98 -20.74 -21.99
C LYS A 442 -7.82 -19.78 -20.81
N THR A 443 -6.91 -18.81 -20.94
CA THR A 443 -6.69 -17.75 -19.92
C THR A 443 -7.93 -16.91 -19.64
N TRP A 444 -8.92 -16.88 -20.54
CA TRP A 444 -10.20 -16.18 -20.37
C TRP A 444 -11.28 -17.08 -19.76
N MET A 445 -11.13 -18.39 -19.87
CA MET A 445 -12.14 -19.39 -19.50
C MET A 445 -11.84 -20.12 -18.18
N ASP A 446 -10.56 -20.37 -17.90
CA ASP A 446 -10.12 -21.22 -16.77
C ASP A 446 -10.43 -20.59 -15.41
N ASN A 447 -10.45 -19.25 -15.33
CA ASN A 447 -10.80 -18.51 -14.12
C ASN A 447 -12.26 -18.00 -14.20
N PRO A 448 -13.18 -18.45 -13.31
CA PRO A 448 -14.58 -18.05 -13.34
C PRO A 448 -14.80 -16.52 -13.22
N THR A 449 -13.97 -15.85 -12.42
CA THR A 449 -14.03 -14.40 -12.24
C THR A 449 -13.65 -13.66 -13.53
N THR A 450 -12.58 -14.11 -14.18
CA THR A 450 -12.14 -13.53 -15.46
C THR A 450 -13.20 -13.75 -16.54
N LYS A 451 -13.78 -14.97 -16.60
CA LYS A 451 -14.84 -15.30 -17.55
C LYS A 451 -16.10 -14.43 -17.36
N SER A 452 -16.54 -14.24 -16.12
CA SER A 452 -17.70 -13.38 -15.81
C SER A 452 -17.44 -11.93 -16.17
N PHE A 453 -16.26 -11.41 -15.81
CA PHE A 453 -15.87 -10.05 -16.16
C PHE A 453 -15.85 -9.83 -17.68
N ILE A 454 -15.28 -10.76 -18.47
CA ILE A 454 -15.20 -10.61 -19.93
C ILE A 454 -16.61 -10.58 -20.55
N ARG A 455 -17.54 -11.39 -20.04
CA ARG A 455 -18.95 -11.35 -20.45
C ARG A 455 -19.56 -9.96 -20.22
N GLU A 456 -19.42 -9.40 -19.01
CA GLU A 456 -19.95 -8.06 -18.69
C GLU A 456 -19.26 -6.97 -19.52
N TRP A 457 -17.94 -7.06 -19.67
CA TRP A 457 -17.14 -6.11 -20.45
C TRP A 457 -17.51 -6.08 -21.93
N ALA A 458 -17.82 -7.23 -22.54
CA ALA A 458 -18.23 -7.32 -23.95
C ALA A 458 -19.58 -6.61 -24.22
N GLN A 459 -20.43 -6.47 -23.19
CA GLN A 459 -21.69 -5.75 -23.30
C GLN A 459 -21.53 -4.22 -23.22
N LEU A 460 -20.36 -3.72 -22.82
CA LEU A 460 -20.10 -2.28 -22.79
C LEU A 460 -20.01 -1.69 -24.20
N GLU A 461 -20.53 -0.48 -24.38
CA GLU A 461 -20.30 0.34 -25.56
C GLU A 461 -18.99 1.16 -25.45
N PRO A 462 -18.24 1.37 -26.54
CA PRO A 462 -18.57 0.98 -27.92
C PRO A 462 -18.27 -0.50 -28.19
N LYS A 463 -19.05 -1.14 -29.07
CA LYS A 463 -18.68 -2.43 -29.67
C LYS A 463 -17.33 -2.31 -30.41
N LEU A 464 -16.45 -3.28 -30.21
CA LEU A 464 -15.10 -3.33 -30.79
C LEU A 464 -15.04 -4.21 -32.04
N SER A 465 -16.07 -5.03 -32.28
CA SER A 465 -16.23 -5.82 -33.50
C SER A 465 -16.15 -4.93 -34.75
N GLY A 466 -15.26 -5.30 -35.68
CA GLY A 466 -15.05 -4.57 -36.93
C GLY A 466 -14.17 -3.32 -36.83
N ILE A 467 -13.72 -2.94 -35.63
CA ILE A 467 -12.76 -1.85 -35.43
C ILE A 467 -11.33 -2.39 -35.57
N ASP A 468 -10.46 -1.69 -36.30
CA ASP A 468 -9.03 -2.01 -36.35
C ASP A 468 -8.32 -1.57 -35.05
N LEU A 469 -8.04 -2.53 -34.18
CA LEU A 469 -7.45 -2.28 -32.86
C LEU A 469 -5.93 -2.16 -32.87
N ARG A 470 -5.24 -2.27 -34.02
CA ARG A 470 -3.76 -2.25 -34.08
C ARG A 470 -3.16 -0.97 -33.48
N ALA A 471 -3.76 0.18 -33.77
CA ALA A 471 -3.32 1.45 -33.19
C ALA A 471 -3.50 1.46 -31.67
N ALA A 472 -4.59 0.87 -31.17
CA ALA A 472 -4.90 0.85 -29.73
C ALA A 472 -3.95 -0.08 -28.96
N ILE A 473 -3.66 -1.27 -29.50
CA ILE A 473 -2.70 -2.20 -28.87
C ILE A 473 -1.26 -1.67 -28.96
N TYR A 474 -0.90 -0.99 -30.04
CA TYR A 474 0.40 -0.33 -30.19
C TYR A 474 0.58 0.74 -29.12
N LEU A 475 -0.43 1.61 -28.99
CA LEU A 475 -0.47 2.62 -27.94
C LEU A 475 -0.39 1.98 -26.56
N SER A 476 -1.11 0.89 -26.31
CA SER A 476 -1.06 0.19 -25.04
C SER A 476 0.35 -0.33 -24.71
N ARG A 477 1.00 -1.00 -25.68
CA ARG A 477 2.39 -1.49 -25.54
C ARG A 477 3.40 -0.38 -25.24
N GLU A 478 3.26 0.79 -25.87
CA GLU A 478 4.17 1.92 -25.64
C GLU A 478 3.90 2.71 -24.36
N THR A 479 2.65 2.71 -23.90
CA THR A 479 2.19 3.50 -22.75
C THR A 479 1.94 2.68 -21.50
N MET A 480 2.40 1.42 -21.47
CA MET A 480 2.44 0.66 -20.23
C MET A 480 3.40 1.34 -19.24
N PRO A 481 2.84 1.86 -18.14
CA PRO A 481 3.21 1.30 -16.85
C PRO A 481 1.98 0.95 -15.97
N ILE A 482 2.17 -0.08 -15.13
CA ILE A 482 1.29 -0.57 -14.05
C ILE A 482 0.19 -1.56 -14.48
N GLY A 483 0.60 -2.81 -14.72
CA GLY A 483 -0.32 -3.95 -14.92
C GLY A 483 0.38 -5.31 -15.03
N ALA A 484 1.66 -5.33 -15.43
CA ALA A 484 2.53 -6.47 -15.23
C ALA A 484 3.38 -6.23 -13.98
N TYR A 485 3.03 -6.88 -12.87
CA TYR A 485 4.06 -7.33 -11.93
C TYR A 485 4.85 -8.39 -12.69
N VAL A 486 5.94 -8.02 -13.35
CA VAL A 486 7.20 -7.53 -12.77
C VAL A 486 7.30 -5.99 -12.73
N VAL A 487 7.01 -5.37 -11.58
CA VAL A 487 7.12 -3.91 -11.38
C VAL A 487 8.53 -3.56 -10.89
N GLY A 488 9.08 -2.44 -11.35
CA GLY A 488 10.19 -1.74 -10.68
C GLY A 488 11.54 -1.79 -11.37
N LEU A 489 11.67 -2.51 -12.48
CA LEU A 489 12.95 -2.59 -13.19
C LEU A 489 13.21 -1.33 -14.02
N SER A 490 14.30 -0.64 -13.70
CA SER A 490 14.95 0.32 -14.56
C SER A 490 15.18 -0.26 -15.98
N PRO A 491 15.45 0.57 -16.99
CA PRO A 491 15.88 0.05 -18.31
C PRO A 491 17.03 -0.96 -18.20
N SER A 492 17.98 -0.73 -17.29
CA SER A 492 19.05 -1.68 -16.95
C SER A 492 18.54 -2.97 -16.31
N GLY A 493 17.61 -2.90 -15.34
CA GLY A 493 17.03 -4.10 -14.73
C GLY A 493 16.28 -4.99 -15.71
N ARG A 494 15.64 -4.39 -16.72
CA ARG A 494 14.97 -5.12 -17.82
C ARG A 494 15.96 -5.82 -18.73
N GLU A 495 17.04 -5.13 -19.11
CA GLU A 495 18.13 -5.73 -19.89
C GLU A 495 18.76 -6.91 -19.13
N VAL A 496 19.00 -6.76 -17.83
CA VAL A 496 19.52 -7.84 -16.97
C VAL A 496 18.54 -9.02 -16.95
N LEU A 497 17.25 -8.77 -16.78
CA LEU A 497 16.21 -9.81 -16.80
C LEU A 497 16.22 -10.59 -18.13
N ASP A 498 16.22 -9.89 -19.27
CA ASP A 498 16.20 -10.51 -20.60
C ASP A 498 17.45 -11.39 -20.81
N VAL A 499 18.63 -10.90 -20.42
CA VAL A 499 19.89 -11.65 -20.52
C VAL A 499 19.88 -12.88 -19.61
N LEU A 500 19.38 -12.76 -18.38
CA LEU A 500 19.32 -13.89 -17.45
C LEU A 500 18.32 -14.96 -17.91
N VAL A 501 17.19 -14.57 -18.52
CA VAL A 501 16.22 -15.51 -19.10
C VAL A 501 16.85 -16.30 -20.25
N ASP A 502 17.65 -15.68 -21.11
CA ASP A 502 18.30 -16.37 -22.23
C ASP A 502 19.63 -17.06 -21.88
N THR A 503 20.13 -16.88 -20.65
CA THR A 503 21.38 -17.50 -20.19
C THR A 503 21.21 -19.01 -20.04
N LYS A 504 22.07 -19.78 -20.74
CA LYS A 504 22.05 -21.25 -20.74
C LYS A 504 22.93 -21.88 -19.65
N ASN A 505 24.04 -21.21 -19.34
CA ASN A 505 25.10 -21.72 -18.46
C ASN A 505 25.35 -20.77 -17.29
N ILE A 506 25.63 -21.34 -16.13
CA ILE A 506 25.94 -20.64 -14.87
C ILE A 506 27.36 -20.04 -14.82
N SER A 507 28.07 -20.04 -15.94
CA SER A 507 29.44 -19.53 -16.08
C SER A 507 29.52 -18.43 -17.15
N SER A 508 28.40 -17.74 -17.41
CA SER A 508 28.31 -16.68 -18.42
C SER A 508 28.97 -15.40 -17.89
N PRO A 509 30.13 -14.98 -18.43
CA PRO A 509 30.83 -13.79 -17.93
C PRO A 509 30.06 -12.50 -18.18
N THR A 510 29.23 -12.48 -19.24
CA THR A 510 28.36 -11.35 -19.58
C THR A 510 27.24 -11.19 -18.56
N ALA A 511 26.63 -12.30 -18.13
CA ALA A 511 25.56 -12.27 -17.13
C ALA A 511 26.10 -11.85 -15.75
N GLU A 512 27.28 -12.34 -15.36
CA GLU A 512 27.94 -11.94 -14.10
C GLU A 512 28.29 -10.45 -14.08
N LYS A 513 28.80 -9.90 -15.18
CA LYS A 513 29.08 -8.45 -15.27
C LYS A 513 27.82 -7.60 -15.12
N LEU A 514 26.71 -8.02 -15.73
CA LEU A 514 25.44 -7.31 -15.67
C LEU A 514 24.80 -7.39 -14.27
N LEU A 515 24.94 -8.53 -13.58
CA LEU A 515 24.49 -8.67 -12.19
C LEU A 515 25.17 -7.68 -11.24
N ASN A 516 26.47 -7.41 -11.42
CA ASN A 516 27.20 -6.42 -10.62
C ASN A 516 26.69 -4.98 -10.81
N THR A 517 25.94 -4.71 -11.88
CA THR A 517 25.33 -3.41 -12.15
C THR A 517 23.86 -3.32 -11.71
N LEU A 518 23.27 -4.43 -11.23
CA LEU A 518 21.87 -4.49 -10.82
C LEU A 518 21.69 -3.92 -9.40
N PRO A 519 20.87 -2.85 -9.21
CA PRO A 519 20.61 -2.28 -7.90
C PRO A 519 19.98 -3.31 -6.94
N LEU A 520 20.30 -3.23 -5.64
CA LEU A 520 19.79 -4.15 -4.61
C LEU A 520 18.25 -4.23 -4.59
N GLU A 521 17.59 -3.08 -4.75
CA GLU A 521 16.13 -2.94 -4.82
C GLU A 521 15.49 -3.62 -6.05
N GLU A 522 16.26 -3.91 -7.10
CA GLU A 522 15.78 -4.54 -8.33
C GLU A 522 16.06 -6.06 -8.38
N GLN A 523 16.88 -6.59 -7.47
CA GLN A 523 17.24 -8.02 -7.45
C GLN A 523 16.05 -8.95 -7.21
N ILE A 524 15.16 -8.57 -6.29
CA ILE A 524 13.92 -9.31 -6.01
C ILE A 524 12.97 -9.26 -7.22
N PRO A 525 12.63 -8.08 -7.78
CA PRO A 525 11.83 -7.99 -8.99
C PRO A 525 12.40 -8.77 -10.20
N VAL A 526 13.72 -8.73 -10.44
CA VAL A 526 14.33 -9.53 -11.51
C VAL A 526 14.11 -11.02 -11.25
N MET A 527 14.32 -11.50 -10.02
CA MET A 527 14.10 -12.90 -9.67
C MET A 527 12.64 -13.33 -9.87
N GLU A 528 11.68 -12.51 -9.44
CA GLU A 528 10.26 -12.75 -9.67
C GLU A 528 9.91 -12.80 -11.16
N GLY A 529 10.56 -11.98 -11.98
CA GLY A 529 10.45 -12.02 -13.43
C GLY A 529 10.96 -13.33 -14.04
N ILE A 530 12.13 -13.80 -13.60
CA ILE A 530 12.68 -15.08 -14.04
C ILE A 530 11.76 -16.24 -13.60
N ILE A 531 11.24 -16.21 -12.37
CA ILE A 531 10.32 -17.24 -11.87
C ILE A 531 8.99 -17.20 -12.64
N SER A 532 8.48 -16.03 -12.97
CA SER A 532 7.29 -15.88 -13.82
C SER A 532 7.49 -16.51 -15.20
N HIS A 533 8.70 -16.40 -15.76
CA HIS A 533 9.09 -17.11 -16.99
C HIS A 533 9.15 -18.63 -16.76
N LEU A 534 9.82 -19.10 -15.70
CA LEU A 534 9.93 -20.54 -15.38
C LEU A 534 8.58 -21.21 -15.14
N ARG A 535 7.63 -20.50 -14.51
CA ARG A 535 6.24 -20.96 -14.31
C ARG A 535 5.46 -21.19 -15.61
N GLN A 536 5.93 -20.66 -16.74
CA GLN A 536 5.33 -20.90 -18.05
C GLN A 536 5.85 -22.19 -18.71
N MET A 537 6.90 -22.81 -18.14
CA MET A 537 7.54 -23.99 -18.70
C MET A 537 6.86 -25.25 -18.17
N SER A 538 6.25 -26.01 -19.09
CA SER A 538 5.57 -27.27 -18.80
C SER A 538 6.47 -28.50 -18.88
N ASP A 539 7.64 -28.39 -19.53
CA ASP A 539 8.59 -29.49 -19.70
C ASP A 539 9.89 -29.22 -18.93
N TRP A 540 10.17 -30.07 -17.94
CA TRP A 540 11.37 -30.04 -17.11
C TRP A 540 12.30 -31.23 -17.36
N SER A 541 12.00 -32.07 -18.37
CA SER A 541 12.87 -33.19 -18.78
C SER A 541 14.27 -32.71 -19.17
N ARG A 542 14.35 -31.48 -19.70
CA ARG A 542 15.57 -30.74 -19.99
C ARG A 542 15.59 -29.45 -19.19
N LYS A 543 16.78 -28.90 -18.98
CA LYS A 543 16.97 -27.63 -18.29
C LYS A 543 16.23 -26.50 -19.04
N PRO A 544 15.23 -25.85 -18.43
CA PRO A 544 14.49 -24.77 -19.08
C PRO A 544 15.36 -23.51 -19.17
N LYS A 545 15.03 -22.66 -20.15
CA LYS A 545 15.56 -21.30 -20.23
C LYS A 545 15.20 -20.52 -18.96
N GLY A 546 16.10 -19.64 -18.53
CA GLY A 546 15.97 -18.89 -17.28
C GLY A 546 16.48 -19.61 -16.04
N PHE A 547 16.57 -20.95 -16.01
CA PHE A 547 17.01 -21.67 -14.80
C PHE A 547 18.47 -21.35 -14.44
N ALA A 548 19.36 -21.24 -15.44
CA ALA A 548 20.75 -20.87 -15.19
C ALA A 548 20.87 -19.42 -14.69
N GLY A 549 20.08 -18.50 -15.26
CA GLY A 549 20.01 -17.10 -14.82
C GLY A 549 19.47 -16.95 -13.40
N ALA A 550 18.46 -17.75 -13.02
CA ALA A 550 17.95 -17.80 -11.66
C ALA A 550 19.03 -18.23 -10.66
N CYS A 551 19.76 -19.32 -10.94
CA CYS A 551 20.87 -19.75 -10.06
C CYS A 551 21.97 -18.69 -9.96
N LEU A 552 22.29 -17.99 -11.05
CA LEU A 552 23.28 -16.90 -11.04
C LEU A 552 22.85 -15.74 -10.15
N LEU A 553 21.59 -15.30 -10.26
CA LEU A 553 21.07 -14.23 -9.41
C LEU A 553 20.96 -14.66 -7.94
N ALA A 554 20.62 -15.92 -7.66
CA ALA A 554 20.59 -16.48 -6.29
C ALA A 554 21.98 -16.54 -5.63
N ARG A 555 23.05 -16.74 -6.40
CA ARG A 555 24.43 -16.63 -5.88
C ARG A 555 24.79 -15.19 -5.53
N HIS A 556 24.23 -14.23 -6.26
CA HIS A 556 24.52 -12.81 -6.09
C HIS A 556 23.66 -12.15 -4.99
N SER A 557 22.47 -12.69 -4.71
CA SER A 557 21.50 -12.10 -3.79
C SER A 557 20.85 -13.15 -2.89
N ALA A 558 21.07 -13.02 -1.58
CA ALA A 558 20.53 -13.93 -0.58
C ALA A 558 18.99 -13.91 -0.53
N ASP A 559 18.36 -12.75 -0.74
CA ASP A 559 16.90 -12.65 -0.77
C ASP A 559 16.30 -13.22 -2.06
N ALA A 560 16.97 -13.03 -3.20
CA ALA A 560 16.59 -13.71 -4.43
C ALA A 560 16.72 -15.23 -4.30
N ALA A 561 17.75 -15.72 -3.60
CA ALA A 561 17.91 -17.15 -3.33
C ALA A 561 16.75 -17.73 -2.52
N LYS A 562 16.26 -17.04 -1.48
CA LYS A 562 15.09 -17.47 -0.70
C LYS A 562 13.85 -17.62 -1.58
N ILE A 563 13.62 -16.68 -2.50
CA ILE A 563 12.47 -16.70 -3.41
C ILE A 563 12.58 -17.88 -4.39
N LEU A 564 13.77 -18.13 -4.94
CA LEU A 564 14.01 -19.26 -5.83
C LEU A 564 13.83 -20.59 -5.09
N THR A 565 14.37 -20.74 -3.88
CA THR A 565 14.20 -21.94 -3.06
C THR A 565 12.73 -22.22 -2.79
N ARG A 566 11.96 -21.18 -2.40
CA ARG A 566 10.51 -21.31 -2.19
C ARG A 566 9.79 -21.81 -3.44
N TYR A 567 10.11 -21.23 -4.59
CA TYR A 567 9.54 -21.67 -5.87
C TYR A 567 9.89 -23.13 -6.20
N LEU A 568 11.13 -23.56 -5.94
CA LEU A 568 11.56 -24.95 -6.18
C LEU A 568 10.86 -25.95 -5.24
N GLN A 569 10.55 -25.56 -4.01
CA GLN A 569 9.78 -26.37 -3.06
C GLN A 569 8.31 -26.51 -3.48
N GLU A 570 7.73 -25.46 -4.07
CA GLU A 570 6.37 -25.44 -4.61
C GLU A 570 6.24 -26.15 -5.98
N LEU A 571 7.35 -26.55 -6.59
CA LEU A 571 7.36 -27.11 -7.94
C LEU A 571 6.91 -28.58 -7.96
N GLU A 572 5.65 -28.81 -8.33
CA GLU A 572 5.08 -30.15 -8.47
C GLU A 572 5.51 -30.82 -9.79
N LEU A 573 6.62 -31.58 -9.75
CA LEU A 573 7.17 -32.28 -10.94
C LEU A 573 6.52 -33.64 -11.24
N GLY A 574 5.48 -34.04 -10.50
CA GLY A 574 4.78 -35.32 -10.71
C GLY A 574 5.67 -36.58 -10.53
N GLY A 575 6.86 -36.44 -9.93
CA GLY A 575 7.87 -37.50 -9.80
C GLY A 575 9.18 -36.99 -9.18
N LYS A 576 10.24 -37.81 -9.23
CA LYS A 576 11.58 -37.39 -8.75
C LYS A 576 12.15 -36.25 -9.61
N PRO A 577 12.85 -35.27 -9.02
CA PRO A 577 13.49 -34.20 -9.79
C PRO A 577 14.42 -34.75 -10.88
N PRO A 578 14.47 -34.12 -12.07
CA PRO A 578 15.39 -34.50 -13.12
C PRO A 578 16.86 -34.57 -12.64
N ALA A 579 17.63 -35.51 -13.19
CA ALA A 579 19.02 -35.72 -12.78
C ALA A 579 19.90 -34.46 -12.97
N TRP A 580 19.62 -33.68 -14.01
CA TRP A 580 20.31 -32.41 -14.27
C TRP A 580 20.06 -31.39 -13.14
N MET A 581 18.84 -31.33 -12.61
CA MET A 581 18.44 -30.40 -11.57
C MET A 581 19.12 -30.75 -10.25
N THR A 582 19.05 -32.03 -9.86
CA THR A 582 19.72 -32.53 -8.64
C THR A 582 21.23 -32.31 -8.67
N THR A 583 21.86 -32.52 -9.83
CA THR A 583 23.31 -32.34 -9.99
C THR A 583 23.70 -30.87 -9.87
N GLN A 584 22.91 -29.97 -10.45
CA GLN A 584 23.19 -28.54 -10.43
C GLN A 584 22.92 -27.93 -9.05
N LEU A 585 21.77 -28.21 -8.43
CA LEU A 585 21.43 -27.68 -7.10
C LEU A 585 22.36 -28.21 -6.01
N LYS A 586 22.90 -29.44 -6.15
CA LYS A 586 23.94 -29.94 -5.26
C LYS A 586 25.17 -29.05 -5.22
N GLN A 587 25.49 -28.31 -6.28
CA GLN A 587 26.67 -27.42 -6.33
C GLN A 587 26.38 -26.02 -5.78
N GLU A 588 25.13 -25.72 -5.44
CA GLU A 588 24.69 -24.39 -4.97
C GLU A 588 24.67 -24.33 -3.44
N GLN A 589 25.46 -23.43 -2.86
CA GLN A 589 25.54 -23.27 -1.40
C GLN A 589 24.23 -22.76 -0.81
N TRP A 590 23.59 -21.77 -1.45
CA TRP A 590 22.31 -21.20 -1.04
C TRP A 590 21.13 -22.19 -0.99
N HIS A 591 21.24 -23.32 -1.70
CA HIS A 591 20.24 -24.39 -1.66
C HIS A 591 20.53 -25.40 -0.53
N ARG A 592 21.77 -25.54 -0.09
CA ARG A 592 22.14 -26.46 1.01
C ARG A 592 21.81 -25.87 2.39
N ASP A 593 21.79 -24.55 2.48
CA ASP A 593 21.57 -23.78 3.70
C ASP A 593 20.08 -23.49 3.98
N ALA A 594 19.18 -23.89 3.07
CA ALA A 594 17.73 -23.68 3.12
C ALA A 594 16.99 -25.02 3.27
#